data_AF-A0A1I9GAY8-F1
#
_entry.id   AF-A0A1I9GAY8-F1
#
_cell.length_a   1.000
_cell.length_b   1.000
_cell.length_c   1.000
_cell.angle_alpha   90.00
_cell.angle_beta   90.00
_cell.angle_gamma   90.00
#
_symmetry.space_group_name_H-M   'P 1'
#
loop_
_entity.id
_entity.type
_entity.pdbx_description
1 polymer ?
#
loop_
_entity_poly.entity_id
_entity_poly.type
_entity_poly.pdbx_seq_one_letter_code
_entity_poly.pdbx_strand_id
1 'polypeptide(L)'
;GLIVANDVDNSRCYLLVHQALKRMPTSNCIVINENAAFLPNLLIDKETSEPLLFDRVLCDVICSGDGTFRKSPDMWQSWNPVKGLGLHKLQINIAQRAVQLLA
;
A
#
# COMPACT_ATOMS: atom_id res chain seq x y z
N GLY A 1 -6.88 -18.21 -3.71
CA GLY A 1 -6.19 -16.95 -4.05
C GLY A 1 -5.69 -16.32 -2.78
N LEU A 2 -4.59 -15.57 -2.85
CA LEU A 2 -3.92 -14.93 -1.72
C LEU A 2 -4.05 -13.41 -1.85
N ILE A 3 -4.28 -12.71 -0.74
CA ILE A 3 -4.23 -11.25 -0.67
C ILE A 3 -3.10 -10.87 0.29
N VAL A 4 -2.20 -10.00 -0.17
CA VAL A 4 -1.18 -9.38 0.68
C VAL A 4 -1.54 -7.91 0.83
N ALA A 5 -2.00 -7.53 2.02
CA ALA A 5 -2.35 -6.17 2.38
C ALA A 5 -1.18 -5.51 3.12
N ASN A 6 -0.61 -4.46 2.54
CA ASN A 6 0.53 -3.74 3.12
C ASN A 6 0.10 -2.34 3.58
N ASP A 7 0.56 -1.92 4.77
CA ASP A 7 0.57 -0.51 5.17
C ASP A 7 1.91 -0.20 5.84
N VAL A 8 2.46 0.99 5.59
CA VAL A 8 3.71 1.43 6.23
C VAL A 8 3.51 1.83 7.69
N ASP A 9 2.29 2.20 8.08
CA ASP A 9 1.96 2.56 9.46
C ASP A 9 1.44 1.36 10.25
N ASN A 10 2.14 1.04 11.33
CA ASN A 10 1.85 -0.13 12.16
C ASN A 10 0.46 -0.07 12.84
N SER A 11 0.02 1.13 13.26
CA SER A 11 -1.30 1.32 13.87
C SER A 11 -2.42 1.04 12.86
N ARG A 12 -2.23 1.46 11.60
CA ARG A 12 -3.16 1.14 10.50
C ARG A 12 -3.16 -0.34 10.14
N CYS A 13 -2.03 -1.05 10.26
CA CYS A 13 -2.02 -2.52 10.11
C CYS A 13 -2.92 -3.21 11.13
N TYR A 14 -2.95 -2.77 12.40
CA TYR A 14 -3.87 -3.33 13.40
C TYR A 14 -5.34 -3.09 13.03
N LEU A 15 -5.67 -1.91 12.49
CA LEU A 15 -7.01 -1.64 11.98
C LEU A 15 -7.34 -2.56 10.80
N LEU A 16 -6.41 -2.79 9.87
CA LEU A 16 -6.61 -3.73 8.75
C LEU A 16 -6.84 -5.15 9.25
N VAL A 17 -6.04 -5.63 10.20
CA VAL A 17 -6.23 -6.93 10.85
C VAL A 17 -7.62 -7.03 11.47
N HIS A 18 -8.05 -6.02 12.22
CA HIS A 18 -9.36 -6.03 12.86
C HIS A 18 -10.49 -6.01 11.83
N GLN A 19 -10.44 -5.14 10.83
CA GLN A 19 -11.50 -5.04 9.83
C GLN A 19 -11.52 -6.27 8.91
N ALA A 20 -10.36 -6.68 8.38
CA ALA A 20 -10.24 -7.76 7.42
C ALA A 20 -10.42 -9.13 8.07
N LEU A 21 -9.79 -9.41 9.22
CA LEU A 21 -9.83 -10.76 9.80
C LEU A 21 -11.01 -10.96 10.77
N LYS A 22 -11.48 -9.90 11.45
CA LYS A 22 -12.56 -10.03 12.44
C LYS A 22 -13.96 -9.83 11.86
N ARG A 23 -14.13 -8.91 10.89
CA ARG A 23 -15.45 -8.61 10.31
C ARG A 23 -15.75 -9.37 9.02
N MET A 24 -14.71 -9.80 8.30
CA MET A 24 -14.83 -10.56 7.06
C MET A 24 -13.88 -11.76 7.08
N PRO A 25 -14.20 -12.84 7.82
CA PRO A 25 -13.28 -13.95 8.05
C PRO A 25 -12.84 -14.56 6.72
N THR A 26 -11.64 -14.19 6.28
CA THR A 26 -11.00 -14.67 5.05
C THR A 26 -9.70 -15.35 5.47
N SER A 27 -9.57 -16.63 5.14
CA SER A 27 -8.37 -17.42 5.51
C SER A 27 -7.14 -17.09 4.67
N ASN A 28 -7.30 -16.28 3.62
CA ASN A 28 -6.29 -16.10 2.58
C ASN A 28 -5.78 -14.65 2.50
N CYS A 29 -5.76 -13.93 3.62
CA CYS A 29 -5.26 -12.56 3.72
C CYS A 29 -4.06 -12.49 4.65
N ILE A 30 -2.96 -11.92 4.18
CA ILE A 30 -1.75 -11.65 4.95
C ILE A 30 -1.61 -10.14 5.07
N VAL A 31 -1.44 -9.64 6.28
CA VAL A 31 -1.12 -8.23 6.53
C VAL A 31 0.37 -8.10 6.78
N ILE A 32 1.04 -7.20 6.06
CA ILE A 32 2.46 -6.90 6.21
C ILE A 32 2.66 -5.40 6.51
N ASN A 33 3.81 -5.06 7.08
CA ASN A 33 4.14 -3.69 7.45
C ASN A 33 5.50 -3.29 6.86
N GLU A 34 5.48 -2.80 5.63
CA GLU A 34 6.69 -2.47 4.88
C GLU A 34 6.53 -1.18 4.04
N ASN A 35 7.65 -0.55 3.70
CA ASN A 35 7.63 0.57 2.77
C ASN A 35 7.36 0.07 1.34
N ALA A 36 6.20 0.43 0.79
CA ALA A 36 5.75 -0.03 -0.53
C ALA A 36 6.73 0.32 -1.68
N ALA A 37 7.47 1.43 -1.58
CA ALA A 37 8.46 1.81 -2.60
C ALA A 37 9.67 0.85 -2.64
N PHE A 38 9.90 0.09 -1.57
CA PHE A 38 11.02 -0.83 -1.40
C PHE A 38 10.55 -2.24 -1.01
N LEU A 39 9.29 -2.57 -1.30
CA LEU A 39 8.71 -3.85 -0.92
C LEU A 39 9.56 -4.99 -1.47
N PRO A 40 10.04 -5.97 -0.68
CA PRO A 40 10.95 -6.99 -1.17
C PRO A 40 10.27 -7.95 -2.17
N ASN A 41 11.07 -8.67 -2.95
CA ASN A 41 10.55 -9.82 -3.69
C ASN A 41 10.18 -10.90 -2.65
N LEU A 42 8.91 -11.28 -2.61
CA LEU A 42 8.49 -12.43 -1.83
C LEU A 42 8.93 -13.70 -2.58
N LEU A 43 9.34 -14.74 -1.86
CA LEU A 43 9.80 -15.99 -2.46
C LEU A 43 8.80 -17.11 -2.15
N ILE A 44 8.49 -17.94 -3.13
CA ILE A 44 7.60 -19.10 -2.95
C ILE A 44 8.35 -20.22 -2.24
N ASP A 45 9.58 -20.48 -2.68
CA ASP A 45 10.48 -21.47 -2.12
C ASP A 45 11.86 -20.83 -1.89
N LYS A 46 12.49 -21.21 -0.78
CA LYS A 46 13.86 -20.78 -0.45
C LYS A 46 14.89 -21.46 -1.37
N GLU A 47 14.59 -22.65 -1.89
CA GLU A 47 15.54 -23.43 -2.68
C GLU A 47 15.60 -22.96 -4.15
N THR A 48 14.45 -22.71 -4.77
CA THR A 48 14.39 -22.26 -6.17
C THR A 48 14.66 -20.77 -6.33
N SER A 49 14.53 -19.98 -5.25
CA SER A 49 14.65 -18.51 -5.25
C SER A 49 13.74 -17.83 -6.28
N GLU A 50 12.64 -18.48 -6.67
CA GLU A 50 11.69 -17.90 -7.61
C GLU A 50 10.86 -16.81 -6.92
N PRO A 51 10.82 -15.59 -7.49
CA PRO A 51 10.01 -14.51 -6.95
C PRO A 51 8.53 -14.81 -7.15
N LEU A 52 7.76 -14.69 -6.07
CA LEU A 52 6.31 -14.61 -6.12
C LEU A 52 5.92 -13.29 -6.81
N LEU A 53 5.26 -13.41 -7.96
CA LEU A 53 4.62 -12.31 -8.65
C LEU A 53 3.11 -12.34 -8.41
N PHE A 54 2.48 -11.17 -8.46
CA PHE A 54 1.04 -11.02 -8.27
C PHE A 54 0.33 -10.95 -9.61
N ASP A 55 -0.85 -11.57 -9.70
CA ASP A 55 -1.71 -11.42 -10.88
C ASP A 55 -2.24 -9.99 -11.02
N ARG A 56 -2.47 -9.31 -9.89
CA ARG A 56 -3.02 -7.95 -9.82
C ARG A 56 -2.43 -7.22 -8.63
N VAL A 57 -2.13 -5.93 -8.80
CA VAL A 57 -1.65 -5.05 -7.74
C VAL A 57 -2.52 -3.80 -7.69
N LEU A 58 -2.99 -3.44 -6.49
CA LEU A 58 -3.70 -2.18 -6.24
C LEU A 58 -2.80 -1.28 -5.40
N CYS A 59 -2.55 -0.06 -5.90
CA CYS A 59 -1.75 0.93 -5.20
C CYS A 59 -2.63 2.10 -4.75
N ASP A 60 -3.03 2.11 -3.48
CA ASP A 60 -3.58 3.30 -2.84
C ASP A 60 -2.43 4.13 -2.25
N VAL A 61 -1.88 5.02 -3.07
CA VAL A 61 -0.67 5.79 -2.73
C VAL A 61 -1.01 7.06 -1.98
N ILE A 62 -0.09 7.52 -1.13
CA ILE A 62 -0.23 8.83 -0.48
C ILE A 62 -0.35 9.93 -1.55
N CYS A 63 -1.34 10.79 -1.38
CA CYS A 63 -1.64 11.88 -2.29
C CYS A 63 -1.82 13.19 -1.54
N SER A 64 -2.04 14.28 -2.28
CA SER A 64 -2.21 15.61 -1.68
C SER A 64 -3.52 15.75 -0.88
N GLY A 65 -4.45 14.81 -1.06
CA GLY A 65 -5.67 14.71 -0.26
C GLY A 65 -6.75 15.74 -0.60
N ASP A 66 -6.55 16.54 -1.64
CA ASP A 66 -7.43 17.60 -2.12
C ASP A 66 -8.86 17.12 -2.43
N GLY A 67 -9.01 15.89 -2.92
CA GLY A 67 -10.32 15.25 -3.12
C GLY A 67 -11.12 15.00 -1.83
N THR A 68 -10.52 15.19 -0.65
CA THR A 68 -11.13 14.90 0.65
C THR A 68 -11.49 16.14 1.47
N PHE A 69 -11.31 17.36 0.94
CA PHE A 69 -11.57 18.61 1.67
C PHE A 69 -12.94 18.68 2.35
N ARG A 70 -13.98 18.11 1.73
CA ARG A 70 -15.32 18.03 2.33
C ARG A 70 -15.36 17.24 3.65
N LYS A 71 -14.56 16.18 3.78
CA LYS A 71 -14.48 15.32 4.97
C LYS A 71 -13.42 15.79 5.96
N SER A 72 -12.41 16.52 5.48
CA SER A 72 -11.29 17.01 6.28
C SER A 72 -11.01 18.49 5.96
N PRO A 73 -11.86 19.42 6.46
CA PRO A 73 -11.77 20.85 6.13
C PRO A 73 -10.43 21.48 6.50
N ASP A 74 -9.78 21.00 7.55
CA ASP A 74 -8.47 21.51 8.02
C ASP A 74 -7.36 21.35 6.96
N MET A 75 -7.50 20.37 6.05
CA MET A 75 -6.54 20.21 4.96
C MET A 75 -6.61 21.36 3.96
N TRP A 76 -7.75 22.03 3.78
CA TRP A 76 -7.86 23.19 2.89
C TRP A 76 -6.87 24.30 3.26
N GLN A 77 -6.75 24.57 4.56
CA GLN A 77 -5.88 25.64 5.07
C GLN A 77 -4.39 25.33 4.92
N SER A 78 -4.03 24.05 4.96
CA SER A 78 -2.64 23.61 4.93
C SER A 78 -2.19 23.11 3.56
N TRP A 79 -3.11 22.94 2.60
CA TRP A 79 -2.80 22.46 1.26
C TRP A 79 -2.10 23.53 0.43
N ASN A 80 -1.11 23.10 -0.36
CA ASN A 80 -0.52 23.92 -1.40
C ASN A 80 0.09 23.04 -2.51
N PRO A 81 0.31 23.58 -3.72
CA PRO A 81 0.86 22.80 -4.84
C PRO A 81 2.24 22.20 -4.56
N VAL A 82 3.08 22.87 -3.76
CA VAL A 82 4.44 22.39 -3.43
C VAL A 82 4.39 21.09 -2.63
N LYS A 83 3.46 20.98 -1.66
CA LYS A 83 3.23 19.73 -0.92
C LYS A 83 2.80 18.60 -1.85
N GLY A 84 1.89 18.87 -2.78
CA GLY A 84 1.47 17.88 -3.78
C GLY A 84 2.63 17.39 -4.65
N LEU A 85 3.44 18.32 -5.18
CA LEU A 85 4.63 18.00 -5.98
C LEU A 85 5.67 17.19 -5.19
N GLY A 86 5.84 17.49 -3.89
CA GLY A 86 6.75 16.74 -3.02
C GLY A 86 6.41 15.26 -2.88
N LEU A 87 5.15 14.88 -3.05
CA LEU A 87 4.70 13.48 -2.98
C LEU A 87 4.91 12.71 -4.30
N HIS A 88 5.05 13.41 -5.42
CA HIS A 88 5.05 12.80 -6.74
C HIS A 88 6.16 11.75 -6.93
N LYS A 89 7.36 12.04 -6.41
CA LYS A 89 8.48 11.09 -6.46
C LYS A 89 8.16 9.78 -5.75
N LEU A 90 7.54 9.84 -4.57
CA LEU A 90 7.15 8.66 -3.81
C LEU A 90 6.06 7.86 -4.54
N GLN A 91 5.05 8.56 -5.10
CA GLN A 91 3.98 7.93 -5.88
C GLN A 91 4.53 7.15 -7.07
N ILE A 92 5.45 7.74 -7.83
CA ILE A 92 6.12 7.07 -8.96
C ILE A 92 6.91 5.85 -8.46
N ASN A 93 7.69 6.00 -7.40
CA ASN A 93 8.50 4.88 -6.89
C ASN A 93 7.63 3.69 -6.45
N ILE A 94 6.49 3.96 -5.78
CA ILE A 94 5.54 2.89 -5.40
C ILE A 94 4.94 2.24 -6.65
N ALA A 95 4.53 3.04 -7.64
CA ALA A 95 3.95 2.51 -8.87
C ALA A 95 4.97 1.65 -9.66
N GLN A 96 6.21 2.13 -9.79
CA GLN A 96 7.29 1.38 -10.43
C GLN A 96 7.55 0.06 -9.71
N ARG A 97 7.59 0.08 -8.37
CA ARG A 97 7.81 -1.14 -7.60
C ARG A 97 6.64 -2.12 -7.75
N ALA A 98 5.41 -1.63 -7.77
CA ALA A 98 4.23 -2.45 -8.00
C ALA A 98 4.24 -3.13 -9.38
N VAL A 99 4.67 -2.44 -10.43
CA VAL A 99 4.81 -3.03 -11.77
C VAL A 99 5.87 -4.13 -11.78
N GLN A 100 6.98 -3.99 -11.06
CA GLN A 100 8.00 -5.03 -10.95
C GLN A 100 7.52 -6.30 -10.24
N LEU A 101 6.47 -6.19 -9.42
CA LEU A 101 5.89 -7.31 -8.67
C LEU A 101 4.71 -7.96 -9.41
N LEU A 102 4.32 -7.44 -10.57
CA LEU A 102 3.21 -7.96 -11.38
C LEU A 102 3.72 -9.06 -12.32
N ALA A 103 2.95 -10.14 -12.48
CA ALA A 103 3.22 -11.26 -13.40
C ALA A 103 2.95 -10.91 -14.88
#